data_AF-A0A103Y0P1-F1
#
_entry.id   AF-A0A103Y0P1-F1
#
_cell.length_a   1.000
_cell.length_b   1.000
_cell.length_c   1.000
_cell.angle_alpha   90.00
_cell.angle_beta   90.00
_cell.angle_gamma   90.00
#
_symmetry.space_group_name_H-M   'P 1'
#
loop_
_entity.id
_entity.type
_entity.pdbx_description
1 polymer ?
#
loop_
_entity_poly.entity_id
_entity_poly.type
_entity_poly.pdbx_seq_one_letter_code
_entity_poly.pdbx_strand_id
1 'polypeptide(L)'
;MRSAVIIQYNIVYGIFSYKLSDNLDGNLRVYSLNESSGLWLITWQAIAQPCNVHGICGRNGICTHGEKLECSCPSGYEWSDPTDLTQGCMPPFNKTCGNPTSFGFLELPHTDY
;
A
#
# COMPACT_ATOMS: atom_id res chain seq x y z
N MET A 1 11.18 -18.23 -6.20
CA MET A 1 12.48 -17.86 -5.60
C MET A 1 12.18 -17.06 -4.33
N ARG A 2 12.32 -17.66 -3.15
CA ARG A 2 12.09 -16.96 -1.88
C ARG A 2 13.40 -16.26 -1.52
N SER A 3 13.46 -14.95 -1.69
CA SER A 3 14.63 -14.16 -1.30
C SER A 3 14.70 -14.10 0.22
N ALA A 4 15.79 -14.62 0.80
CA ALA A 4 16.12 -14.38 2.20
C ALA A 4 16.73 -12.98 2.30
N VAL A 5 16.12 -12.10 3.10
CA VAL A 5 16.71 -10.81 3.45
C VAL A 5 17.67 -11.07 4.62
N ILE A 6 18.97 -11.16 4.35
CA ILE A 6 20.00 -11.22 5.38
C ILE A 6 20.26 -9.78 5.84
N ILE A 7 19.75 -9.42 7.01
CA ILE A 7 20.07 -8.12 7.61
C ILE A 7 21.34 -8.27 8.44
N GLN A 8 22.46 -7.78 7.92
CA GLN A 8 23.76 -7.81 8.58
C GLN A 8 24.00 -6.47 9.29
N TYR A 9 23.85 -6.44 10.62
CA TYR A 9 24.16 -5.24 11.41
C TYR A 9 25.58 -5.34 12.00
N ASN A 10 26.41 -4.32 11.78
CA ASN A 10 27.60 -4.08 12.59
C ASN A 10 27.14 -3.67 13.99
N ILE A 11 27.41 -4.50 14.99
CA ILE A 11 27.06 -4.24 16.38
C ILE A 11 28.00 -3.14 16.91
N VAL A 12 27.52 -1.91 16.97
CA VAL A 12 28.13 -0.85 17.78
C VAL A 12 27.47 -0.94 19.16
N TYR A 13 28.30 -1.05 20.21
CA TYR A 13 27.89 -1.20 21.60
C TYR A 13 27.03 -0.02 22.08
N GLY A 14 25.72 -0.16 21.91
CA GLY A 14 24.66 0.68 22.48
C GLY A 14 23.38 -0.14 22.50
N ILE A 15 22.62 -0.10 23.60
CA ILE A 15 21.35 -0.81 23.69
C ILE A 15 20.35 -0.05 22.80
N PHE A 16 20.20 -0.47 21.55
CA PHE A 16 19.19 0.06 20.64
C PHE A 16 17.99 -0.88 20.62
N SER A 17 16.87 -0.44 21.19
CA SER A 17 15.61 -1.18 21.10
C SER A 17 15.07 -1.08 19.68
N TYR A 18 14.88 -2.22 19.01
CA TYR A 18 14.31 -2.30 17.67
C TYR A 18 13.00 -3.08 17.66
N LYS A 19 12.02 -2.59 16.89
CA LYS A 19 10.73 -3.28 16.66
C LYS A 19 10.55 -3.52 15.17
N LEU A 20 10.17 -4.74 14.81
CA LEU A 20 9.63 -5.05 13.49
C LEU A 20 8.11 -5.08 13.60
N SER A 21 7.43 -4.44 12.66
CA SER A 21 5.99 -4.46 12.54
C SER A 21 5.62 -4.87 11.12
N ASP A 22 4.71 -5.83 11.01
CA ASP A 22 3.96 -6.04 9.78
C ASP A 22 2.78 -5.08 9.85
N ASN A 23 2.83 -4.01 9.07
CA ASN A 23 1.78 -3.01 9.07
C ASN A 23 0.59 -3.53 8.27
N LEU A 24 -0.61 -2.98 8.50
CA LEU A 24 -1.82 -3.37 7.76
C LEU A 24 -1.68 -3.14 6.24
N ASP A 25 -0.72 -2.33 5.81
CA ASP A 25 -0.35 -2.13 4.42
C ASP A 25 0.57 -3.23 3.84
N GLY A 26 1.05 -4.19 4.65
CA GLY A 26 1.95 -5.26 4.24
C GLY A 26 3.40 -4.81 3.99
N ASN A 27 3.77 -3.60 4.40
CA ASN A 27 5.13 -3.09 4.25
C ASN A 27 5.93 -3.25 5.57
N LEU A 28 7.03 -3.98 5.47
CA LEU A 28 7.91 -4.24 6.62
C LEU A 28 8.67 -2.97 7.01
N ARG A 29 8.58 -2.59 8.29
CA ARG A 29 9.27 -1.42 8.85
C ARG A 29 10.07 -1.78 10.09
N VAL A 30 11.24 -1.15 10.21
CA VAL A 30 12.12 -1.24 11.39
C VAL A 30 12.09 0.09 12.12
N TYR A 31 11.77 0.02 13.40
CA TYR A 31 11.69 1.17 14.29
C TYR A 31 12.86 1.17 15.27
N SER A 32 13.38 2.35 15.57
CA SER A 32 14.32 2.58 16.68
C SER A 32 13.66 3.46 17.74
N LEU A 33 13.80 3.08 19.00
CA LEU A 33 13.32 3.88 20.12
C LEU A 33 14.26 5.06 20.35
N ASN A 34 13.71 6.26 20.30
CA ASN A 34 14.39 7.45 20.81
C ASN A 34 14.20 7.51 22.33
N GLU A 35 15.25 7.19 23.08
CA GLU A 35 15.22 7.13 24.55
C GLU A 35 14.93 8.50 25.21
N SER A 36 15.25 9.63 24.56
CA SER A 36 15.01 10.95 25.15
C SER A 36 13.56 11.43 25.01
N SER A 37 12.90 11.06 23.91
CA SER A 37 11.48 11.39 23.67
C SER A 37 10.51 10.25 23.98
N GLY A 38 11.01 9.02 24.13
CA GLY A 38 10.21 7.81 24.25
C GLY A 38 9.48 7.41 22.95
N LEU A 39 9.77 8.07 21.82
CA LEU A 39 9.07 7.84 20.55
C LEU A 39 9.79 6.80 19.69
N TRP A 40 9.03 5.95 19.02
CA TRP A 40 9.54 5.03 18.00
C TRP A 40 9.65 5.74 16.65
N LEU A 41 10.85 5.80 16.10
CA LEU A 41 11.13 6.40 14.79
C LEU A 41 11.38 5.30 13.76
N ILE A 42 10.79 5.45 12.56
CA ILE A 42 11.09 4.55 11.45
C ILE A 42 12.52 4.82 10.98
N THR A 43 13.39 3.82 11.09
CA THR A 43 14.80 3.91 10.65
C THR A 43 15.02 3.24 9.30
N TRP A 44 14.15 2.28 8.95
CA TRP A 44 14.19 1.60 7.67
C TRP A 44 12.81 1.03 7.31
N GLN A 45 12.54 0.94 6.01
CA GLN A 45 11.36 0.26 5.46
C GLN A 45 11.71 -0.48 4.17
N ALA A 46 11.04 -1.62 3.91
CA ALA A 46 11.32 -2.47 2.76
C ALA A 46 10.93 -1.80 1.44
N ILE A 47 9.76 -1.14 1.42
CA ILE A 47 9.29 -0.39 0.26
C ILE A 47 9.20 1.08 0.66
N ALA A 48 9.98 1.93 -0.02
CA ALA A 48 10.07 3.35 0.30
C ALA A 48 8.83 4.14 -0.13
N GLN A 49 8.29 3.83 -1.30
CA GLN A 49 7.12 4.49 -1.87
C GLN A 49 5.85 3.69 -1.54
N PRO A 50 4.88 4.26 -0.81
CA PRO A 50 3.68 3.53 -0.38
C PRO A 50 2.89 2.85 -1.51
N CYS A 51 2.76 3.50 -2.67
CA CYS A 51 2.01 2.92 -3.81
C CYS A 51 2.68 1.70 -4.44
N ASN A 52 3.98 1.50 -4.23
CA ASN A 52 4.67 0.30 -4.71
C ASN A 52 4.37 -0.92 -3.84
N VAL A 53 3.69 -0.73 -2.70
CA VAL A 53 3.20 -1.82 -1.86
C VAL A 53 1.93 -2.37 -2.50
N HIS A 54 2.00 -3.64 -2.91
CA HIS A 54 0.93 -4.25 -3.68
C HIS A 54 -0.38 -4.36 -2.88
N GLY A 55 -1.49 -3.94 -3.49
CA GLY A 55 -2.82 -4.08 -2.90
C GLY A 55 -3.20 -3.01 -1.87
N ILE A 56 -2.38 -1.97 -1.69
CA ILE A 56 -2.59 -0.96 -0.64
C ILE A 56 -3.93 -0.20 -0.76
N CYS A 57 -4.47 -0.03 -1.97
CA CYS A 57 -5.77 0.62 -2.23
C CYS A 57 -6.89 -0.37 -2.56
N GLY A 58 -6.68 -1.67 -2.34
CA GLY A 58 -7.65 -2.70 -2.66
C GLY A 58 -7.88 -2.90 -4.16
N ARG A 59 -8.88 -3.72 -4.50
CA ARG A 59 -9.18 -4.10 -5.89
C ARG A 59 -9.71 -2.89 -6.68
N ASN A 60 -9.18 -2.67 -7.88
CA ASN A 60 -9.54 -1.54 -8.77
C ASN A 60 -9.32 -0.13 -8.16
N GLY A 61 -8.64 -0.01 -7.01
CA GLY A 61 -8.26 1.28 -6.44
C GLY A 61 -6.99 1.81 -7.11
N ILE A 62 -6.96 3.12 -7.38
CA ILE A 62 -5.80 3.81 -7.93
C ILE A 62 -5.05 4.47 -6.78
N CYS A 63 -3.74 4.20 -6.70
CA CYS A 63 -2.86 4.82 -5.73
C CYS A 63 -2.14 6.03 -6.33
N THR A 64 -2.23 7.18 -5.65
CA THR A 64 -1.55 8.39 -6.08
C THR A 64 -0.35 8.66 -5.18
N HIS A 65 0.80 8.95 -5.81
CA HIS A 65 2.01 9.36 -5.10
C HIS A 65 1.86 10.80 -4.59
N GLY A 66 1.76 10.96 -3.26
CA GLY A 66 1.73 12.27 -2.58
C GLY A 66 2.55 12.28 -1.29
N GLU A 67 2.45 13.36 -0.51
CA GLU A 67 3.02 13.43 0.85
C GLU A 67 2.41 12.37 1.78
N LYS A 68 1.17 11.97 1.48
CA LYS A 68 0.44 10.87 2.12
C LYS A 68 -0.04 9.91 1.04
N LEU A 69 -0.28 8.67 1.45
CA LEU A 69 -0.96 7.68 0.64
C LEU A 69 -2.38 8.17 0.34
N GLU A 70 -2.73 8.28 -0.93
CA GLU A 70 -4.08 8.61 -1.36
C GLU A 70 -4.60 7.53 -2.31
N CYS A 71 -5.77 6.99 -1.98
CA CYS A 71 -6.48 6.01 -2.80
C CYS A 71 -7.71 6.66 -3.41
N SER A 72 -7.97 6.37 -4.69
CA SER A 72 -9.12 6.88 -5.43
C SER A 72 -9.74 5.81 -6.32
N CYS A 73 -11.03 5.96 -6.63
CA CYS A 73 -11.70 5.09 -7.59
C CYS A 73 -11.61 5.67 -9.01
N PRO A 74 -11.43 4.84 -10.04
CA PRO A 74 -11.55 5.27 -11.43
C PRO A 74 -12.96 5.80 -11.70
N SER A 75 -13.09 6.66 -12.71
CA SER A 75 -14.39 7.22 -13.08
C SER A 75 -15.40 6.12 -13.43
N GLY A 76 -16.61 6.21 -12.86
CA GLY A 76 -17.67 5.20 -13.03
C GLY A 76 -17.55 4.00 -12.09
N TYR A 77 -16.60 4.00 -11.16
CA TYR A 77 -16.52 3.05 -10.05
C TYR A 77 -16.82 3.76 -8.73
N GLU A 78 -17.28 2.99 -7.75
CA GLU A 78 -17.60 3.46 -6.41
C GLU A 78 -16.82 2.66 -5.37
N TRP A 79 -16.64 3.24 -4.18
CA TRP A 79 -16.03 2.52 -3.06
C TRP A 79 -16.85 1.29 -2.71
N SER A 80 -16.17 0.16 -2.55
CA SER A 80 -16.83 -1.07 -2.14
C SER A 80 -17.34 -0.97 -0.70
N ASP A 81 -16.52 -0.34 0.15
CA ASP A 81 -16.90 0.07 1.50
C ASP A 81 -16.34 1.49 1.74
N PRO A 82 -17.19 2.50 1.94
CA PRO A 82 -16.74 3.87 2.24
C PRO A 82 -15.99 4.01 3.57
N THR A 83 -16.14 3.03 4.47
CA THR A 83 -15.48 3.03 5.78
C THR A 83 -14.14 2.29 5.77
N ASP A 84 -13.92 1.43 4.78
CA ASP A 84 -12.68 0.67 4.60
C ASP A 84 -12.18 0.74 3.15
N LEU A 85 -11.28 1.70 2.90
CA LEU A 85 -10.68 1.93 1.59
C LEU A 85 -9.84 0.74 1.09
N THR A 86 -9.43 -0.18 1.98
CA THR A 86 -8.66 -1.37 1.60
C THR A 86 -9.50 -2.38 0.83
N GLN A 87 -10.84 -2.28 0.89
CA GLN A 87 -11.75 -3.07 0.05
C GLN A 87 -11.72 -2.64 -1.42
N GLY A 88 -11.20 -1.44 -1.71
CA GLY A 88 -11.09 -0.89 -3.06
C GLY A 88 -12.43 -0.54 -3.69
N CYS A 89 -12.52 -0.61 -5.01
CA CYS A 89 -13.61 -0.06 -5.80
C CYS A 89 -14.37 -1.14 -6.57
N MET A 90 -15.69 -1.00 -6.62
CA MET A 90 -16.58 -1.86 -7.40
C MET A 90 -17.28 -1.07 -8.52
N PRO A 91 -17.49 -1.69 -9.69
CA PRO A 91 -18.34 -1.10 -10.70
C PRO A 91 -19.81 -1.26 -10.28
N PRO A 92 -20.64 -0.23 -10.46
CA PRO A 92 -22.07 -0.30 -10.16
C PRO A 92 -22.86 -1.16 -11.17
N PHE A 93 -22.21 -1.64 -12.24
CA PHE A 93 -22.82 -2.40 -13.32
C PHE A 93 -22.41 -3.87 -13.32
N ASN A 94 -23.33 -4.74 -13.75
CA ASN A 94 -23.06 -6.16 -13.92
C ASN A 94 -22.17 -6.42 -15.13
N LYS A 95 -21.04 -7.10 -14.91
CA LYS A 95 -20.11 -7.55 -15.96
C LYS A 95 -20.60 -8.85 -16.58
N THR A 96 -21.66 -8.81 -17.38
CA THR A 96 -22.12 -9.98 -18.14
C THR A 96 -21.49 -10.01 -19.53
N CYS A 97 -20.59 -10.96 -19.77
CA CYS A 97 -20.12 -11.28 -21.11
C CYS A 97 -21.20 -12.06 -21.87
N GLY A 98 -21.54 -11.63 -23.09
CA GLY A 98 -22.47 -12.36 -23.97
C GLY A 98 -23.78 -11.63 -24.30
N ASN A 99 -24.07 -10.50 -23.65
CA ASN A 99 -25.07 -9.55 -24.13
C ASN A 99 -24.39 -8.42 -24.91
N PRO A 100 -24.97 -7.94 -26.02
CA PRO A 100 -24.45 -6.81 -26.79
C PRO A 100 -24.69 -5.47 -26.08
N THR A 101 -24.46 -5.41 -24.77
CA THR A 101 -24.33 -4.14 -24.06
C THR A 101 -23.04 -3.49 -24.53
N SER A 102 -23.11 -2.23 -24.96
CA SER A 102 -21.93 -1.47 -25.36
C SER A 102 -21.03 -1.25 -24.15
N PHE A 103 -19.94 -2.00 -24.05
CA PHE A 103 -18.90 -1.74 -23.06
C PHE A 103 -17.93 -0.72 -23.63
N GLY A 104 -17.66 0.33 -22.85
CA GLY A 104 -16.58 1.27 -23.10
C GLY A 104 -15.36 0.89 -22.27
N PHE A 105 -14.17 1.11 -22.82
CA PHE A 105 -12.94 1.07 -22.03
C PHE A 105 -12.59 2.49 -21.61
N LEU A 106 -12.24 2.66 -20.34
CA LEU A 106 -11.70 3.91 -19.82
C LEU A 106 -10.18 3.79 -19.80
N GLU A 107 -9.52 4.66 -20.54
CA GLU A 107 -8.06 4.79 -20.46
C GLU A 107 -7.70 5.51 -19.15
N LEU A 108 -6.74 4.96 -18.41
CA LEU A 108 -6.20 5.54 -17.19
C LEU A 108 -4.78 6.05 -17.49
N PRO A 109 -4.61 7.33 -17.85
CA PRO A 109 -3.29 7.85 -18.18
C PRO A 109 -2.41 7.88 -16.94
N HIS A 110 -1.10 7.73 -17.13
CA HIS A 110 -0.08 7.85 -16.08
C HIS A 110 -0.27 6.91 -14.88
N THR A 111 -0.91 5.77 -15.09
CA THR A 111 -1.10 4.72 -14.06
C THR A 111 -0.26 3.50 -14.43
N ASP A 112 0.33 2.84 -13.43
CA ASP A 112 1.00 1.55 -13.58
C ASP A 112 -0.01 0.39 -13.49
N TYR A 113 0.34 -0.77 -14.07
CA TYR A 113 -0.54 -1.95 -14.16
C TYR A 113 0.16 -3.23 -13.74
#